data_AF-A0A2V6LNW1-F1
#
_entry.id   AF-A0A2V6LNW1-F1
#
_cell.length_a   1.000
_cell.length_b   1.000
_cell.length_c   1.000
_cell.angle_alpha   90.00
_cell.angle_beta   90.00
_cell.angle_gamma   90.00
#
_symmetry.space_group_name_H-M   'P 1'
#
loop_
_entity.id
_entity.type
_entity.pdbx_description
1 polymer ?
#
loop_
_entity_poly.entity_id
_entity_poly.type
_entity_poly.pdbx_seq_one_letter_code
_entity_poly.pdbx_strand_id
1 'polypeptide(L)'
;MQQPHENPVELDFRRRDTEGGWLSILDRFGLAAAPTWFDWLEWILILGAFEYLAGKSGAALVRFVAGISIALLWFYFNGFFFRIHFKGWFRVRSVRLERFISITASGFLAIGFWIAAQAVAKAIAANTK
;
A
#
# COMPACT_ATOMS: atom_id res chain seq x y z
N MET A 1 -14.85 23.04 4.21
CA MET A 1 -14.36 21.67 4.46
C MET A 1 -12.85 21.74 4.58
N GLN A 2 -12.32 21.74 5.80
CA GLN A 2 -10.87 21.78 6.03
C GLN A 2 -10.31 20.39 5.76
N GLN A 3 -9.41 20.27 4.79
CA GLN A 3 -8.64 19.04 4.60
C GLN A 3 -7.78 18.83 5.85
N PRO A 4 -7.75 17.63 6.46
CA PRO A 4 -6.80 17.36 7.52
C PRO A 4 -5.41 17.44 6.89
N HIS A 5 -4.65 18.46 7.28
CA HIS A 5 -3.21 18.46 7.05
C HIS A 5 -2.62 17.33 7.88
N GLU A 6 -2.57 16.13 7.29
CA GLU A 6 -1.84 14.99 7.85
C GLU A 6 -0.37 15.40 7.96
N ASN A 7 0.05 15.68 9.19
CA ASN A 7 1.43 16.00 9.49
C ASN A 7 2.34 14.86 9.01
N PRO A 8 3.50 15.15 8.42
CA PRO A 8 4.46 14.11 8.04
C PRO A 8 4.79 13.26 9.26
N VAL A 9 4.63 11.94 9.12
CA VAL A 9 4.95 10.99 10.19
C VAL A 9 6.47 10.88 10.28
N GLU A 10 7.05 11.62 11.23
CA GLU A 10 8.48 11.56 11.52
C GLU A 10 8.79 10.38 12.44
N LEU A 11 9.52 9.39 11.93
CA LEU A 11 10.05 8.27 12.72
C LEU A 11 11.52 8.56 13.05
N ASP A 12 11.84 8.79 14.34
CA ASP A 12 13.20 9.01 14.83
C ASP A 12 13.76 7.77 15.55
N PHE A 13 14.69 7.08 14.91
CA PHE A 13 15.31 5.86 15.45
C PHE A 13 16.50 6.11 16.41
N ARG A 14 16.89 7.38 16.65
CA ARG A 14 18.00 7.74 17.56
C ARG A 14 17.56 8.02 18.99
N ARG A 15 16.26 8.12 19.26
CA ARG A 15 15.74 8.25 20.63
C ARG A 15 15.97 6.93 21.37
N ARG A 16 16.78 6.95 22.43
CA ARG A 16 16.86 5.84 23.41
C ARG A 16 15.58 5.84 24.24
N ASP A 17 14.48 5.43 23.63
CA ASP A 17 13.24 5.23 24.36
C ASP A 17 13.31 3.92 25.16
N THR A 18 12.88 3.98 26.41
CA THR A 18 12.67 2.81 27.29
C THR A 18 11.74 1.80 26.61
N GLU A 19 11.74 0.52 27.00
CA GLU A 19 10.83 -0.50 26.44
C GLU A 19 9.36 -0.05 26.35
N GLY A 20 8.87 0.70 27.35
CA GLY A 20 7.53 1.30 27.34
C GLY A 20 7.31 2.38 26.26
N GLY A 21 8.37 3.09 25.87
CA GLY A 21 8.32 4.07 24.78
C GLY A 21 8.17 3.39 23.42
N TRP A 22 8.91 2.29 23.18
CA TRP A 22 8.77 1.45 21.99
C TRP A 22 7.37 0.84 21.88
N LEU A 23 6.81 0.32 22.98
CA LEU A 23 5.42 -0.15 23.04
C LEU A 23 4.43 0.95 22.65
N SER A 24 4.60 2.17 23.16
CA SER A 24 3.71 3.29 22.85
C SER A 24 3.81 3.77 21.39
N ILE A 25 4.96 3.57 20.74
CA ILE A 25 5.17 3.87 19.32
C ILE A 25 4.52 2.80 18.46
N LEU A 26 4.71 1.53 18.81
CA LEU A 26 4.08 0.40 18.11
C LEU A 26 2.56 0.45 18.21
N ASP A 27 2.01 0.80 19.37
CA ASP A 27 0.57 0.91 19.56
C ASP A 27 -0.03 2.04 18.72
N ARG A 28 0.59 3.23 18.74
CA ARG A 28 0.19 4.35 17.88
C ARG A 28 0.31 4.03 16.40
N PHE A 29 1.40 3.38 16.01
CA PHE A 29 1.59 2.95 14.63
C PHE A 29 0.53 1.94 14.23
N GLY A 30 0.26 0.93 15.07
CA GLY A 30 -0.76 -0.09 14.82
C GLY A 30 -2.15 0.52 14.66
N LEU A 31 -2.54 1.44 15.54
CA LEU A 31 -3.82 2.14 15.48
C LEU A 31 -3.96 3.01 14.23
N ALA A 32 -2.88 3.63 13.77
CA ALA A 32 -2.89 4.43 12.53
C ALA A 32 -2.80 3.58 11.25
N ALA A 33 -2.07 2.47 11.30
CA ALA A 33 -1.84 1.60 10.16
C ALA A 33 -3.02 0.64 9.90
N ALA A 34 -3.74 0.22 10.95
CA ALA A 34 -4.83 -0.73 10.82
C ALA A 34 -5.94 -0.27 9.85
N PRO A 35 -6.47 0.97 9.91
CA PRO A 35 -7.47 1.44 8.95
C PRO A 35 -6.94 1.39 7.52
N THR A 36 -5.72 1.90 7.30
CA THR A 36 -5.06 1.90 5.98
C THR A 36 -4.91 0.47 5.45
N TRP A 37 -4.57 -0.48 6.31
CA TRP A 37 -4.46 -1.89 5.97
C TRP A 37 -5.80 -2.49 5.54
N PHE A 38 -6.90 -2.17 6.22
CA PHE A 38 -8.23 -2.64 5.82
C PHE A 38 -8.70 -2.02 4.50
N ASP A 39 -8.44 -0.74 4.26
CA ASP A 39 -8.70 -0.08 2.98
C ASP A 39 -7.96 -0.79 1.83
N TRP A 40 -6.70 -1.16 2.08
CA TRP A 40 -5.87 -1.92 1.15
C TRP A 40 -6.43 -3.31 0.85
N LEU A 41 -6.94 -4.01 1.86
CA LEU A 41 -7.63 -5.30 1.67
C LEU A 41 -8.90 -5.13 0.83
N GLU A 42 -9.67 -4.07 1.04
CA GLU A 42 -10.85 -3.77 0.24
C GLU A 42 -10.48 -3.56 -1.24
N TRP A 43 -9.41 -2.81 -1.52
CA TRP A 43 -8.94 -2.60 -2.89
C TRP A 43 -8.49 -3.90 -3.56
N ILE A 44 -7.85 -4.81 -2.82
CA ILE A 44 -7.49 -6.14 -3.32
C ILE A 44 -8.74 -6.93 -3.72
N LEU A 45 -9.81 -6.86 -2.91
CA LEU A 45 -11.07 -7.54 -3.22
C LEU A 45 -11.74 -6.96 -4.47
N ILE A 46 -11.79 -5.63 -4.59
CA ILE A 46 -12.34 -4.94 -5.76
C ILE A 46 -11.56 -5.30 -7.03
N LEU A 47 -10.22 -5.24 -6.97
CA LEU A 47 -9.36 -5.65 -8.09
C LEU A 47 -9.58 -7.12 -8.45
N GLY A 48 -9.70 -7.99 -7.45
CA GLY A 48 -9.99 -9.41 -7.66
C GLY A 48 -11.36 -9.64 -8.32
N ALA A 49 -12.37 -8.84 -7.98
CA ALA A 49 -13.67 -8.89 -8.64
C ALA A 49 -13.58 -8.45 -10.11
N PHE A 50 -12.83 -7.38 -10.41
CA PHE A 50 -12.59 -6.96 -11.80
C PHE A 50 -11.83 -8.00 -12.61
N GLU A 51 -10.78 -8.60 -12.04
CA GLU A 51 -10.02 -9.69 -12.68
C GLU A 51 -10.91 -10.92 -12.94
N TYR A 52 -11.77 -11.29 -11.99
CA TYR A 52 -12.75 -12.37 -12.18
C TYR A 52 -13.73 -12.05 -13.32
N LEU A 53 -14.33 -10.86 -13.31
CA LEU A 53 -15.25 -10.42 -14.36
C LEU A 53 -14.57 -10.33 -15.72
N ALA A 54 -13.34 -9.85 -15.79
CA ALA A 54 -12.53 -9.79 -17.01
C ALA A 54 -12.24 -11.18 -17.57
N GLY A 55 -11.93 -12.14 -16.69
CA GLY A 55 -11.70 -13.54 -17.06
C GLY A 55 -12.97 -14.22 -17.58
N LYS A 56 -14.12 -13.94 -16.96
CA LYS A 56 -15.41 -14.57 -17.30
C LYS A 56 -16.10 -13.96 -18.52
N SER A 57 -16.09 -12.63 -18.64
CA SER A 57 -16.80 -11.91 -19.71
C SER A 57 -15.96 -11.72 -20.98
N GLY A 58 -14.64 -11.79 -20.87
CA GLY A 58 -13.73 -11.43 -21.97
C GLY A 58 -13.79 -9.95 -22.36
N ALA A 59 -14.52 -9.11 -21.62
CA ALA A 59 -14.72 -7.71 -21.96
C ALA A 59 -13.42 -6.92 -21.84
N ALA A 60 -12.94 -6.39 -22.97
CA ALA A 60 -11.73 -5.57 -23.04
C ALA A 60 -11.78 -4.35 -22.10
N LEU A 61 -12.99 -3.78 -21.92
CA LEU A 61 -13.21 -2.66 -21.02
C LEU A 61 -12.88 -3.00 -19.56
N VAL A 62 -13.26 -4.19 -19.08
CA VAL A 62 -12.99 -4.59 -17.68
C VAL A 62 -11.50 -4.83 -17.46
N ARG A 63 -10.80 -5.43 -18.43
CA ARG A 63 -9.34 -5.57 -18.40
C ARG A 63 -8.63 -4.21 -18.39
N PHE A 64 -9.12 -3.27 -19.18
CA PHE A 64 -8.58 -1.91 -19.23
C PHE A 64 -8.74 -1.18 -17.89
N VAL A 65 -9.92 -1.28 -17.27
CA VAL A 65 -10.20 -0.73 -15.94
C VAL A 65 -9.30 -1.35 -14.88
N ALA A 66 -9.11 -2.68 -14.89
CA ALA A 66 -8.19 -3.35 -13.97
C ALA A 66 -6.75 -2.85 -14.15
N GLY A 67 -6.28 -2.73 -15.39
CA GLY A 67 -4.94 -2.21 -15.71
C GLY A 67 -4.72 -0.77 -15.23
N ILE A 68 -5.67 0.13 -15.48
CA ILE A 68 -5.62 1.51 -14.97
C ILE A 68 -5.61 1.53 -13.44
N SER A 69 -6.42 0.69 -12.80
CA SER A 69 -6.52 0.65 -11.34
C SER A 69 -5.19 0.24 -10.71
N ILE A 70 -4.47 -0.72 -11.29
CA ILE A 70 -3.12 -1.11 -10.84
C ILE A 70 -2.12 0.03 -11.04
N ALA A 71 -2.19 0.76 -12.16
CA ALA A 71 -1.31 1.91 -12.40
C ALA A 71 -1.55 3.04 -11.39
N LEU A 72 -2.82 3.37 -11.10
CA LEU A 72 -3.20 4.35 -10.08
C LEU A 72 -2.76 3.92 -8.68
N LEU A 73 -2.88 2.64 -8.36
CA LEU A 73 -2.41 2.07 -7.10
C LEU A 73 -0.88 2.22 -6.95
N TRP A 74 -0.13 2.02 -8.04
CA TRP A 74 1.32 2.27 -8.02
C TRP A 74 1.66 3.75 -7.74
N PHE A 75 0.94 4.70 -8.37
CA PHE A 75 1.09 6.12 -8.06
C PHE A 75 0.72 6.44 -6.60
N TYR A 76 -0.35 5.84 -6.09
CA TYR A 76 -0.77 5.98 -4.70
C TYR A 76 0.34 5.53 -3.74
N PHE A 77 0.90 4.32 -3.93
CA PHE A 77 1.99 3.85 -3.09
C PHE A 77 3.23 4.74 -3.22
N ASN A 78 3.53 5.22 -4.43
CA ASN A 78 4.64 6.13 -4.62
C ASN A 78 4.48 7.39 -3.77
N GLY A 79 3.31 8.01 -3.82
CA GLY A 79 2.98 9.17 -2.99
C GLY A 79 2.99 8.85 -1.48
N PHE A 80 2.45 7.70 -1.10
CA PHE A 80 2.40 7.24 0.29
C PHE A 80 3.82 7.08 0.87
N PHE A 81 4.70 6.34 0.19
CA PHE A 81 6.08 6.13 0.64
C PHE A 81 6.95 7.38 0.52
N PHE A 82 6.62 8.33 -0.36
CA PHE A 82 7.33 9.60 -0.43
C PHE A 82 7.05 10.49 0.78
N ARG A 83 5.89 10.35 1.43
CA ARG A 83 5.53 11.09 2.64
C ARG A 83 6.21 10.57 3.91
N ILE A 84 6.77 9.36 3.87
CA ILE A 84 7.44 8.74 5.02
C ILE A 84 8.90 9.18 5.04
N HIS A 85 9.23 10.10 5.95
CA HIS A 85 10.60 10.54 6.18
C HIS A 85 11.25 9.75 7.33
N PHE A 86 12.21 8.90 7.01
CA PHE A 86 12.95 8.12 8.00
C PHE A 86 14.11 8.95 8.56
N LYS A 87 13.91 9.66 9.68
CA LYS A 87 15.00 10.36 10.38
C LYS A 87 15.77 9.38 11.27
N GLY A 88 17.10 9.36 11.16
CA GLY A 88 17.96 8.54 12.06
C GLY A 88 18.34 7.13 11.55
N TRP A 89 17.78 6.65 10.43
CA TRP A 89 18.30 5.44 9.77
C TRP A 89 19.66 5.76 9.12
N PHE A 90 20.73 5.15 9.62
CA PHE A 90 22.14 5.57 9.52
C PHE A 90 22.75 5.71 8.09
N ARG A 91 21.97 5.54 7.02
CA ARG A 91 22.49 5.46 5.65
C ARG A 91 21.68 6.16 4.55
N VAL A 92 20.50 6.70 4.83
CA VAL A 92 19.71 7.40 3.81
C VAL A 92 19.93 8.90 3.92
N ARG A 93 21.11 9.36 3.47
CA ARG A 93 21.49 10.77 3.48
C ARG A 93 21.21 11.48 2.15
N SER A 94 20.74 10.75 1.14
CA SER A 94 20.52 11.29 -0.21
C SER A 94 19.05 11.15 -0.63
N VAL A 95 18.49 12.26 -1.11
CA VAL A 95 17.14 12.35 -1.70
C VAL A 95 16.96 11.32 -2.83
N ARG A 96 18.04 10.98 -3.53
CA ARG A 96 18.02 9.94 -4.59
C ARG A 96 17.78 8.55 -4.02
N LEU A 97 18.37 8.22 -2.87
CA LEU A 97 18.19 6.92 -2.24
C LEU A 97 16.79 6.78 -1.61
N GLU A 98 16.26 7.85 -1.00
CA GLU A 98 14.86 7.89 -0.53
C GLU A 98 13.90 7.60 -1.69
N ARG A 99 14.04 8.33 -2.81
CA ARG A 99 13.24 8.11 -4.01
C ARG A 99 13.33 6.70 -4.54
N PHE A 100 14.54 6.14 -4.60
CA PHE A 100 14.75 4.77 -5.07
C PHE A 100 14.03 3.76 -4.16
N ILE A 101 14.18 3.88 -2.84
CA ILE A 101 13.51 3.02 -1.86
C ILE A 101 11.99 3.14 -2.00
N SER A 102 11.44 4.34 -2.11
CA SER A 102 9.98 4.54 -2.29
C SER A 102 9.49 3.92 -3.60
N ILE A 103 10.20 4.11 -4.72
CA ILE A 103 9.84 3.50 -6.01
C ILE A 103 9.87 1.97 -5.92
N THR A 104 10.94 1.41 -5.35
CA THR A 104 11.11 -0.03 -5.20
C THR A 104 10.02 -0.62 -4.29
N ALA A 105 9.79 -0.03 -3.12
CA ALA A 105 8.73 -0.45 -2.19
C ALA A 105 7.34 -0.38 -2.83
N SER A 106 7.06 0.70 -3.57
CA SER A 106 5.79 0.86 -4.29
C SER A 106 5.60 -0.18 -5.38
N GLY A 107 6.67 -0.49 -6.13
CA GLY A 107 6.66 -1.54 -7.14
C GLY A 107 6.36 -2.91 -6.54
N PHE A 108 7.05 -3.27 -5.45
CA PHE A 108 6.81 -4.53 -4.74
C PHE A 108 5.37 -4.64 -4.22
N LEU A 109 4.83 -3.57 -3.63
CA LEU A 109 3.45 -3.56 -3.13
C LEU A 109 2.42 -3.63 -4.26
N ALA A 110 2.60 -2.89 -5.34
CA ALA A 110 1.70 -2.96 -6.49
C ALA A 110 1.68 -4.36 -7.12
N ILE A 111 2.84 -5.00 -7.26
CA ILE A 111 2.95 -6.39 -7.73
C ILE A 111 2.26 -7.34 -6.73
N GLY A 112 2.48 -7.16 -5.43
CA GLY A 112 1.83 -7.95 -4.39
C GLY A 112 0.30 -7.86 -4.45
N PHE A 113 -0.24 -6.66 -4.62
CA PHE A 113 -1.68 -6.43 -4.80
C PHE A 113 -2.23 -7.10 -6.04
N TRP A 114 -1.51 -7.04 -7.16
CA TRP A 114 -1.91 -7.75 -8.36
C TRP A 114 -1.99 -9.25 -8.09
N ILE A 115 -0.93 -9.86 -7.53
CA ILE A 115 -0.92 -11.30 -7.22
C ILE A 115 -2.07 -11.67 -6.27
N ALA A 116 -2.32 -10.86 -5.25
CA ALA A 116 -3.42 -11.06 -4.30
C ALA A 116 -4.79 -10.96 -4.99
N ALA A 117 -5.00 -9.96 -5.85
CA ALA A 117 -6.22 -9.79 -6.62
C ALA A 117 -6.48 -11.01 -7.54
N GLN A 118 -5.45 -11.54 -8.20
CA GLN A 118 -5.57 -12.78 -8.98
C GLN A 118 -5.91 -14.00 -8.11
N ALA A 119 -5.34 -14.10 -6.91
CA ALA A 119 -5.67 -15.17 -5.97
C ALA A 119 -7.14 -15.08 -5.53
N VAL A 120 -7.64 -13.88 -5.24
CA VAL A 120 -9.05 -13.64 -4.93
C VAL A 120 -9.94 -14.00 -6.12
N ALA A 121 -9.60 -13.56 -7.33
CA ALA A 121 -10.36 -13.89 -8.54
C ALA A 121 -10.49 -15.41 -8.75
N LYS A 122 -9.39 -16.15 -8.54
CA LYS A 122 -9.39 -17.62 -8.59
C LYS A 122 -10.25 -18.24 -7.48
N ALA A 123 -10.18 -17.71 -6.27
CA ALA A 123 -10.99 -18.19 -5.14
C ALA A 123 -12.50 -17.98 -5.39
N ILE A 124 -12.89 -16.82 -5.93
CA ILE A 124 -14.27 -16.55 -6.36
C ILE A 124 -14.68 -17.56 -7.44
N ALA A 125 -13.86 -17.75 -8.47
CA ALA A 125 -14.16 -18.70 -9.55
C ALA A 125 -14.33 -20.14 -9.05
N ALA A 126 -13.53 -20.56 -8.07
CA ALA A 126 -13.61 -21.91 -7.50
C ALA A 126 -14.91 -22.18 -6.72
N ASN A 127 -15.48 -21.14 -6.08
CA ASN A 127 -16.69 -21.25 -5.26
C ASN A 127 -17.98 -20.88 -6.00
N THR A 128 -17.90 -20.41 -7.25
CA THR A 128 -19.09 -20.04 -8.07
C THR A 128 -19.41 -21.11 -9.12
N LYS A 129 -19.09 -22.39 -8.84
CA LYS A 129 -19.43 -23.53 -9.69
C LYS A 129 -20.84 -24.06 -9.41
#